data_AF-E9H861-F1
#
_entry.id   AF-E9H861-F1
#
_cell.length_a   1.000
_cell.length_b   1.000
_cell.length_c   1.000
_cell.angle_alpha   90.00
_cell.angle_beta   90.00
_cell.angle_gamma   90.00
#
_symmetry.space_group_name_H-M   'P 1'
#
loop_
_entity.id
_entity.type
_entity.pdbx_description
1 polymer ?
#
loop_
_entity_poly.entity_id
_entity_poly.type
_entity_poly.pdbx_seq_one_letter_code
_entity_poly.pdbx_strand_id
1 'polypeptide(L)'
;MYYGNRKGAGKGEGNPKFVPHRTDIVSLLEKFSGTKAIFWDEQLTGPIGLVAEYSFLKELDVVKMFQLKPGCLPSISVKNILFITRPEVELMDCIADNLHSEESQGHSASKEYQLIFVSRRSAVCEQRLKDKGLYGTLTSIDELPVDFFPLDSDVISMELDNVFKINPDIPDERELREWLKDNQ
;
A
#
# COMPACT_ATOMS: atom_id res chain seq x y z
N MET A 1 28.85 8.58 13.13
CA MET A 1 29.27 9.22 14.39
C MET A 1 28.62 10.60 14.49
N TYR A 2 27.57 10.75 15.30
CA TYR A 2 27.22 12.03 15.89
C TYR A 2 26.61 11.74 17.28
N TYR A 3 27.42 11.86 18.33
CA TYR A 3 26.95 11.99 19.70
C TYR A 3 27.25 13.42 20.14
N GLY A 4 26.20 14.22 20.34
CA GLY A 4 26.25 15.51 21.00
C GLY A 4 25.52 15.41 22.33
N ASN A 5 26.25 15.56 23.43
CA ASN A 5 25.75 15.40 24.79
C ASN A 5 25.30 16.77 25.35
N ARG A 6 24.07 16.90 25.86
CA ARG A 6 23.70 17.95 26.84
C ARG A 6 22.65 17.44 27.83
N LYS A 7 22.97 17.62 29.11
CA LYS A 7 22.11 17.42 30.27
C LYS A 7 21.03 18.52 30.36
N GLY A 8 19.82 18.11 30.74
CA GLY A 8 18.74 18.99 31.19
C GLY A 8 17.54 18.14 31.59
N ALA A 9 17.25 18.04 32.89
CA ALA A 9 16.09 17.33 33.42
C ALA A 9 14.82 18.18 33.22
N GLY A 10 13.77 17.60 32.65
CA GLY A 10 12.46 18.23 32.58
C GLY A 10 11.49 17.52 31.64
N LYS A 11 10.54 16.78 32.23
CA LYS A 11 9.36 16.10 31.64
C LYS A 11 9.63 15.06 30.54
N GLY A 12 9.07 13.86 30.75
CA GLY A 12 9.08 12.77 29.79
C GLY A 12 8.26 13.10 28.54
N GLU A 13 8.84 13.87 27.64
CA GLU A 13 8.54 13.75 26.22
C GLU A 13 9.42 12.60 25.71
N GLY A 14 8.78 11.45 25.47
CA GLY A 14 9.48 10.32 24.88
C GLY A 14 10.17 10.77 23.60
N ASN A 15 11.45 10.44 23.44
CA ASN A 15 12.16 10.65 22.17
C ASN A 15 11.25 10.21 21.04
N PRO A 16 11.09 11.01 19.96
CA PRO A 16 10.25 10.62 18.84
C PRO A 16 10.74 9.25 18.36
N LYS A 17 9.87 8.24 18.49
CA LYS A 17 10.17 6.90 18.00
C LYS A 17 10.46 7.06 16.51
N PHE A 18 11.64 6.64 16.07
CA PHE A 18 11.94 6.56 14.65
C PHE A 18 10.96 5.57 14.03
N VAL A 19 10.13 6.03 13.10
CA VAL A 19 9.21 5.18 12.35
C VAL A 19 9.74 5.14 10.91
N PRO A 20 10.26 3.99 10.44
CA PRO A 20 10.70 3.81 9.07
C PRO A 20 9.61 4.24 8.08
N HIS A 21 10.03 4.69 6.88
CA HIS A 21 9.14 5.01 5.75
C HIS A 21 8.17 6.18 5.94
N ARG A 22 8.11 6.81 7.13
CA ARG A 22 7.24 7.98 7.34
C ARG A 22 7.52 9.10 6.34
N THR A 23 8.79 9.40 6.09
CA THR A 23 9.17 10.46 5.14
C THR A 23 8.71 10.13 3.73
N ASP A 24 8.78 8.86 3.31
CA ASP A 24 8.33 8.43 1.98
C ASP A 24 6.81 8.54 1.85
N ILE A 25 6.06 8.16 2.89
CA ILE A 25 4.60 8.30 2.94
C ILE A 25 4.17 9.78 2.91
N VAL A 26 4.82 10.63 3.71
CA VAL A 26 4.56 12.09 3.67
C VAL A 26 4.84 12.63 2.27
N SER A 27 6.04 12.39 1.75
CA SER A 27 6.48 12.93 0.46
C SER A 27 5.57 12.47 -0.69
N LEU A 28 5.03 11.24 -0.61
CA LEU A 28 4.10 10.72 -1.59
C LEU A 28 2.73 11.39 -1.48
N LEU A 29 2.15 11.47 -0.27
CA LEU A 29 0.80 12.01 -0.08
C LEU A 29 0.74 13.53 -0.30
N GLU A 30 1.82 14.25 -0.02
CA GLU A 30 1.93 15.70 -0.27
C GLU A 30 1.92 16.05 -1.77
N LYS A 31 2.22 15.11 -2.67
CA LYS A 31 2.08 15.32 -4.13
C LYS A 31 0.64 15.65 -4.53
N PHE A 32 -0.33 15.12 -3.79
CA PHE A 32 -1.76 15.20 -4.11
C PHE A 32 -2.44 16.30 -3.29
N SER A 33 -2.58 17.49 -3.86
CA SER A 33 -3.23 18.61 -3.17
C SER A 33 -4.73 18.37 -2.93
N GLY A 34 -5.24 18.75 -1.75
CA GLY A 34 -6.66 18.65 -1.39
C GLY A 34 -7.02 17.36 -0.66
N THR A 35 -8.32 17.16 -0.43
CA THR A 35 -8.84 16.02 0.34
C THR A 35 -8.65 14.70 -0.39
N LYS A 36 -8.31 13.65 0.36
CA LYS A 36 -7.96 12.33 -0.16
C LYS A 36 -8.87 11.26 0.46
N ALA A 37 -9.24 10.27 -0.33
CA ALA A 37 -9.70 8.98 0.18
C ALA A 37 -8.77 7.87 -0.31
N ILE A 38 -8.39 6.96 0.58
CA ILE A 38 -7.51 5.83 0.25
C ILE A 38 -8.33 4.54 0.12
N PHE A 39 -8.06 3.77 -0.91
CA PHE A 39 -8.54 2.41 -1.11
C PHE A 39 -7.36 1.45 -1.02
N TRP A 40 -7.36 0.63 0.02
CA TRP A 40 -6.27 -0.28 0.37
C TRP A 40 -6.51 -1.68 -0.18
N ASP A 41 -5.48 -2.28 -0.75
CA ASP A 41 -5.36 -3.73 -0.76
C ASP A 41 -5.49 -4.28 0.68
N GLU A 42 -6.33 -5.29 0.85
CA GLU A 42 -6.60 -5.93 2.14
C GLU A 42 -5.31 -6.43 2.80
N GLN A 43 -4.41 -7.03 2.02
CA GLN A 43 -3.16 -7.60 2.53
C GLN A 43 -2.15 -6.53 2.97
N LEU A 44 -2.35 -5.25 2.60
CA LEU A 44 -1.51 -4.15 3.06
C LEU A 44 -2.00 -3.50 4.35
N THR A 45 -3.26 -3.69 4.74
CA THR A 45 -3.88 -2.94 5.84
C THR A 45 -3.21 -3.24 7.19
N GLY A 46 -2.79 -4.49 7.42
CA GLY A 46 -2.03 -4.86 8.62
C GLY A 46 -0.62 -4.26 8.62
N PRO A 47 0.23 -4.59 7.63
CA PRO A 47 1.61 -4.12 7.57
C PRO A 47 1.75 -2.60 7.58
N ILE A 48 0.89 -1.88 6.84
CA ILE A 48 0.97 -0.42 6.80
C ILE A 48 0.66 0.24 8.15
N GLY A 49 -0.14 -0.41 8.99
CA GLY A 49 -0.45 0.05 10.35
C GLY A 49 0.78 0.14 11.26
N LEU A 50 1.86 -0.56 10.93
CA LEU A 50 3.13 -0.53 11.66
C LEU A 50 3.94 0.76 11.39
N VAL A 51 3.68 1.41 10.25
CA VAL A 51 4.46 2.59 9.78
C VAL A 51 3.62 3.85 9.64
N ALA A 52 2.31 3.72 9.43
CA ALA A 52 1.38 4.82 9.27
C ALA A 52 0.06 4.56 10.01
N GLU A 53 -0.07 5.17 11.17
CA GLU A 53 -1.32 5.17 11.93
C GLU A 53 -2.39 6.05 11.27
N TYR A 54 -3.65 5.76 11.58
CA TYR A 54 -4.81 6.52 11.10
C TYR A 54 -4.73 8.02 11.40
N SER A 55 -4.29 8.38 12.62
CA SER A 55 -4.09 9.76 13.07
C SER A 55 -3.07 10.50 12.19
N PHE A 56 -1.95 9.85 11.89
CA PHE A 56 -0.90 10.39 11.03
C PHE A 56 -1.39 10.61 9.59
N LEU A 57 -2.13 9.66 9.00
CA LEU A 57 -2.67 9.82 7.65
C LEU A 57 -3.71 10.97 7.58
N LYS A 58 -4.49 11.17 8.64
CA LYS A 58 -5.44 12.29 8.74
C LYS A 58 -4.77 13.65 8.70
N GLU A 59 -3.58 13.78 9.28
CA GLU A 59 -2.78 15.01 9.24
C GLU A 59 -2.34 15.37 7.81
N LEU A 60 -2.40 14.40 6.87
CA LEU A 60 -2.07 14.55 5.45
C LEU A 60 -3.31 14.68 4.54
N ASP A 61 -4.43 15.19 5.08
CA ASP A 61 -5.73 15.37 4.42
C ASP A 61 -6.43 14.06 3.96
N VAL A 62 -6.09 12.92 4.55
CA VAL A 62 -6.82 11.66 4.33
C VAL A 62 -8.10 11.67 5.16
N VAL A 63 -9.23 11.85 4.50
CA VAL A 63 -10.54 12.00 5.17
C VAL A 63 -11.19 10.64 5.45
N LYS A 64 -11.03 9.69 4.51
CA LYS A 64 -11.64 8.37 4.56
C LYS A 64 -10.70 7.32 4.00
N MET A 65 -10.85 6.10 4.49
CA MET A 65 -10.12 4.93 4.00
C MET A 65 -11.07 3.75 3.88
N PHE A 66 -10.87 2.96 2.84
CA PHE A 66 -11.69 1.81 2.49
C PHE A 66 -10.80 0.65 2.08
N GLN A 67 -11.34 -0.55 2.18
CA GLN A 67 -10.77 -1.71 1.52
C GLN A 67 -11.16 -1.68 0.04
N LEU A 68 -10.22 -1.98 -0.84
CA LEU A 68 -10.43 -2.10 -2.28
C LEU A 68 -11.28 -3.35 -2.55
N LYS A 69 -12.41 -3.15 -3.23
CA LYS A 69 -13.35 -4.20 -3.63
C LYS A 69 -13.90 -3.90 -5.02
N PRO A 70 -14.20 -4.91 -5.84
CA PRO A 70 -14.74 -4.69 -7.18
C PRO A 70 -16.15 -4.07 -7.11
N GLY A 71 -16.53 -3.33 -8.16
CA GLY A 71 -17.85 -2.69 -8.28
C GLY A 71 -17.83 -1.18 -7.99
N CYS A 72 -18.93 -0.63 -7.50
CA CYS A 72 -19.06 0.82 -7.30
C CYS A 72 -18.25 1.31 -6.10
N LEU A 73 -17.56 2.45 -6.26
CA LEU A 73 -17.00 3.15 -5.11
C LEU A 73 -18.11 3.74 -4.24
N PRO A 74 -17.92 3.81 -2.91
CA PRO A 74 -18.84 4.53 -2.04
C PRO A 74 -18.87 6.03 -2.39
N SER A 75 -20.03 6.66 -2.25
CA SER A 75 -20.19 8.10 -2.49
C SER A 75 -19.41 8.89 -1.45
N ILE A 76 -18.35 9.57 -1.89
CA ILE A 76 -17.45 10.37 -1.06
C ILE A 76 -17.12 11.66 -1.82
N SER A 77 -17.21 12.79 -1.11
CA SER A 77 -16.79 14.09 -1.63
C SER A 77 -15.32 14.35 -1.26
N VAL A 78 -14.42 13.90 -2.14
CA VAL A 78 -12.98 14.17 -2.06
C VAL A 78 -12.45 14.52 -3.44
N LYS A 79 -11.35 15.28 -3.49
CA LYS A 79 -10.68 15.60 -4.75
C LYS A 79 -9.87 14.40 -5.28
N ASN A 80 -9.16 13.71 -4.41
CA ASN A 80 -8.23 12.63 -4.79
C ASN A 80 -8.73 11.27 -4.29
N ILE A 81 -8.71 10.28 -5.20
CA ILE A 81 -8.90 8.87 -4.88
C ILE A 81 -7.56 8.18 -5.07
N LEU A 82 -7.02 7.61 -3.99
CA LEU A 82 -5.72 6.95 -3.99
C LEU A 82 -5.94 5.44 -3.85
N PHE A 83 -5.63 4.68 -4.89
CA PHE A 83 -5.55 3.22 -4.83
C PHE A 83 -4.14 2.84 -4.39
N ILE A 84 -3.99 2.25 -3.20
CA ILE A 84 -2.69 1.79 -2.70
C ILE A 84 -2.71 0.26 -2.65
N THR A 85 -1.92 -0.35 -3.53
CA THR A 85 -2.00 -1.78 -3.82
C THR A 85 -0.63 -2.41 -3.99
N ARG A 86 -0.53 -3.73 -3.77
CA ARG A 86 0.60 -4.50 -4.27
C ARG A 86 0.51 -4.64 -5.79
N PRO A 87 1.62 -4.89 -6.49
CA PRO A 87 1.63 -5.03 -7.95
C PRO A 87 1.05 -6.39 -8.41
N GLU A 88 -0.23 -6.62 -8.14
CA GLU A 88 -0.97 -7.82 -8.53
C GLU A 88 -1.98 -7.50 -9.63
N VAL A 89 -2.10 -8.41 -10.61
CA VAL A 89 -2.93 -8.23 -11.80
C VAL A 89 -4.43 -8.19 -11.45
N GLU A 90 -4.85 -9.01 -10.49
CA GLU A 90 -6.25 -9.07 -10.03
C GLU A 90 -6.72 -7.75 -9.41
N LEU A 91 -5.82 -7.03 -8.73
CA LEU A 91 -6.11 -5.71 -8.18
C LEU A 91 -6.28 -4.68 -9.30
N MET A 92 -5.60 -4.83 -10.43
CA MET A 92 -5.79 -3.94 -11.59
C MET A 92 -7.16 -4.16 -12.23
N ASP A 93 -7.63 -5.41 -12.29
CA ASP A 93 -8.99 -5.73 -12.74
C ASP A 93 -10.03 -5.11 -11.80
N CYS A 94 -9.81 -5.19 -10.48
CA CYS A 94 -10.67 -4.56 -9.47
C CYS A 94 -10.75 -3.03 -9.62
N ILE A 95 -9.60 -2.36 -9.81
CA ILE A 95 -9.55 -0.91 -10.04
C ILE A 95 -10.26 -0.55 -11.36
N ALA A 96 -10.13 -1.38 -12.40
CA ALA A 96 -10.85 -1.20 -13.65
C ALA A 96 -12.37 -1.16 -13.44
N ASP A 97 -12.89 -2.15 -12.70
CA ASP A 97 -14.32 -2.23 -12.39
C ASP A 97 -14.79 -0.99 -11.62
N ASN A 98 -13.99 -0.50 -10.67
CA ASN A 98 -14.29 0.73 -9.92
C ASN A 98 -14.37 1.96 -10.84
N LEU A 99 -13.38 2.17 -11.69
CA LEU A 99 -13.29 3.37 -12.53
C LEU A 99 -14.34 3.37 -13.65
N HIS A 100 -14.60 2.23 -14.28
CA HIS A 100 -15.68 2.11 -15.26
C HIS A 100 -17.06 2.35 -14.63
N SER A 101 -17.25 1.89 -13.38
CA SER A 101 -18.47 2.20 -12.63
C SER A 101 -18.62 3.71 -12.38
N GLU A 102 -17.57 4.40 -11.92
CA GLU A 102 -17.62 5.85 -11.70
C GLU A 102 -17.86 6.65 -13.00
N GLU A 103 -17.31 6.19 -14.12
CA GLU A 103 -17.56 6.77 -15.44
C GLU A 103 -19.02 6.62 -15.86
N SER A 104 -19.59 5.42 -15.73
CA SER A 104 -21.00 5.15 -16.09
C SER A 104 -22.00 5.96 -15.26
N GLN A 105 -21.63 6.33 -14.03
CA GLN A 105 -22.44 7.17 -13.14
C GLN A 105 -22.21 8.68 -13.34
N GLY A 106 -21.28 9.08 -14.20
CA GLY A 106 -20.95 10.49 -14.45
C GLY A 106 -20.17 11.17 -13.32
N HIS A 107 -19.63 10.41 -12.37
CA HIS A 107 -18.86 10.95 -11.24
C HIS A 107 -17.37 11.18 -11.57
N SER A 108 -16.91 10.65 -12.70
CA SER A 108 -15.49 10.64 -13.09
C SER A 108 -14.86 12.04 -13.24
N ALA A 109 -15.58 13.04 -13.76
CA ALA A 109 -15.01 14.36 -14.08
C ALA A 109 -14.65 15.24 -12.86
N SER A 110 -15.05 14.85 -11.64
CA SER A 110 -14.87 15.66 -10.43
C SER A 110 -13.72 15.20 -9.52
N LYS A 111 -13.11 14.05 -9.83
CA LYS A 111 -12.11 13.40 -8.98
C LYS A 111 -10.86 13.08 -9.79
N GLU A 112 -9.72 13.15 -9.14
CA GLU A 112 -8.45 12.71 -9.69
C GLU A 112 -8.11 11.32 -9.11
N TYR A 113 -7.82 10.35 -9.98
CA TYR A 113 -7.57 8.95 -9.61
C TYR A 113 -6.10 8.61 -9.70
N GLN A 114 -5.52 8.14 -8.60
CA GLN A 114 -4.09 7.85 -8.49
C GLN A 114 -3.89 6.39 -8.12
N LEU A 115 -2.89 5.76 -8.73
CA LEU A 115 -2.45 4.43 -8.36
C LEU A 115 -1.06 4.50 -7.74
N ILE A 116 -0.91 3.89 -6.57
CA ILE A 116 0.35 3.78 -5.86
C ILE A 116 0.63 2.29 -5.67
N PHE A 117 1.72 1.82 -6.26
CA PHE A 117 2.23 0.49 -5.98
C PHE A 117 3.11 0.50 -4.73
N VAL A 118 2.87 -0.42 -3.81
CA VAL A 118 3.79 -0.67 -2.70
C VAL A 118 4.98 -1.51 -3.20
N SER A 119 6.18 -1.16 -2.75
CA SER A 119 7.50 -1.62 -3.22
C SER A 119 7.89 -1.07 -4.60
N ARG A 120 7.28 -1.55 -5.69
CA ARG A 120 7.71 -1.24 -7.06
C ARG A 120 6.61 -1.46 -8.10
N ARG A 121 6.70 -0.76 -9.23
CA ARG A 121 5.84 -0.95 -10.40
C ARG A 121 6.07 -2.31 -11.05
N SER A 122 5.02 -2.80 -11.70
CA SER A 122 5.05 -4.04 -12.48
C SER A 122 4.64 -3.74 -13.92
N ALA A 123 5.53 -4.07 -14.86
CA ALA A 123 5.24 -3.95 -16.28
C ALA A 123 3.99 -4.76 -16.69
N VAL A 124 3.74 -5.90 -16.04
CA VAL A 124 2.56 -6.74 -16.27
C VAL A 124 1.28 -6.03 -15.81
N CYS A 125 1.31 -5.42 -14.63
CA CYS A 125 0.17 -4.63 -14.14
C CYS A 125 -0.08 -3.39 -15.01
N GLU A 126 0.96 -2.69 -15.43
CA GLU A 126 0.84 -1.56 -16.34
C GLU A 126 0.26 -1.94 -17.70
N GLN A 127 0.69 -3.09 -18.25
CA GLN A 127 0.11 -3.60 -19.47
C GLN A 127 -1.37 -3.94 -19.26
N ARG A 128 -1.73 -4.58 -18.13
CA ARG A 128 -3.13 -4.87 -17.80
C ARG A 128 -3.97 -3.60 -17.72
N LEU A 129 -3.46 -2.53 -17.09
CA LEU A 129 -4.15 -1.23 -17.01
C LEU A 129 -4.36 -0.62 -18.40
N LYS A 130 -3.38 -0.75 -19.31
CA LYS A 130 -3.50 -0.30 -20.72
C LYS A 130 -4.56 -1.11 -21.47
N ASP A 131 -4.57 -2.43 -21.31
CA ASP A 131 -5.54 -3.32 -21.96
C ASP A 131 -6.97 -3.03 -21.48
N LYS A 132 -7.12 -2.58 -20.23
CA LYS A 132 -8.39 -2.11 -19.64
C LYS A 132 -8.73 -0.64 -19.98
N GLY A 133 -7.86 0.07 -20.71
CA GLY A 133 -8.10 1.46 -21.10
C GLY A 133 -7.95 2.49 -19.98
N LEU A 134 -7.33 2.15 -18.84
CA LEU A 134 -7.27 3.03 -17.66
C LEU A 134 -6.09 4.00 -17.64
N TYR A 135 -5.10 3.82 -18.51
CA TYR A 135 -3.88 4.62 -18.49
C TYR A 135 -4.13 6.13 -18.74
N GLY A 136 -5.25 6.48 -19.39
CA GLY A 136 -5.70 7.88 -19.54
C GLY A 136 -6.63 8.38 -18.44
N THR A 137 -7.23 7.47 -17.67
CA THR A 137 -8.16 7.78 -16.56
C THR A 137 -7.39 8.05 -15.26
N LEU A 138 -6.30 7.29 -15.03
CA LEU A 138 -5.40 7.53 -13.91
C LEU A 138 -4.58 8.80 -14.17
N THR A 139 -4.55 9.72 -13.21
CA THR A 139 -3.76 10.95 -13.30
C THR A 139 -2.28 10.68 -13.00
N SER A 140 -1.97 9.77 -12.07
CA SER A 140 -0.61 9.30 -11.81
C SER A 140 -0.54 7.81 -11.45
N ILE A 141 0.65 7.25 -11.71
CA ILE A 141 1.05 5.91 -11.25
C ILE A 141 2.41 6.07 -10.54
N ASP A 142 2.40 5.96 -9.23
CA ASP A 142 3.52 6.19 -8.34
C ASP A 142 3.95 4.89 -7.60
N GLU A 143 5.09 4.98 -6.93
CA GLU A 143 5.63 3.92 -6.07
C GLU A 143 5.75 4.42 -4.63
N LEU A 144 5.44 3.54 -3.69
CA LEU A 144 5.75 3.68 -2.28
C LEU A 144 6.82 2.62 -1.93
N PRO A 145 8.11 2.99 -1.85
CA PRO A 145 9.23 2.05 -1.75
C PRO A 145 9.37 1.45 -0.33
N VAL A 146 8.34 0.73 0.10
CA VAL A 146 8.27 0.06 1.41
C VAL A 146 8.38 -1.43 1.18
N ASP A 147 9.58 -1.97 1.41
CA ASP A 147 9.87 -3.41 1.27
C ASP A 147 9.83 -4.16 2.62
N PHE A 148 10.13 -3.46 3.72
CA PHE A 148 10.28 -4.06 5.05
C PHE A 148 9.50 -3.28 6.10
N PHE A 149 8.75 -3.99 6.92
CA PHE A 149 8.00 -3.48 8.06
C PHE A 149 8.71 -3.86 9.37
N PRO A 150 8.86 -2.91 10.30
CA PRO A 150 9.38 -3.20 11.63
C PRO A 150 8.32 -3.93 12.46
N LEU A 151 8.61 -5.17 12.87
CA LEU A 151 7.74 -5.94 13.78
C LEU A 151 8.17 -5.77 15.24
N ASP A 152 9.49 -5.77 15.46
CA ASP A 152 10.11 -5.53 16.77
C ASP A 152 11.45 -4.78 16.57
N SER A 153 12.14 -4.46 17.66
CA SER A 153 13.42 -3.76 17.67
C SER A 153 14.56 -4.50 16.95
N ASP A 154 14.44 -5.82 16.82
CA ASP A 154 15.40 -6.72 16.17
C ASP A 154 14.76 -7.56 15.05
N VAL A 155 13.50 -7.30 14.70
CA VAL A 155 12.76 -8.05 13.67
C VAL A 155 12.18 -7.12 12.61
N ILE A 156 12.55 -7.38 11.37
CA ILE A 156 11.94 -6.79 10.17
C ILE A 156 11.34 -7.89 9.31
N SER A 157 10.22 -7.60 8.65
CA SER A 157 9.50 -8.55 7.80
C SER A 157 9.04 -7.90 6.51
N MET A 158 8.97 -8.67 5.43
CA MET A 158 8.37 -8.21 4.17
C MET A 158 6.84 -8.36 4.14
N GLU A 159 6.26 -9.06 5.14
CA GLU A 159 4.82 -9.30 5.28
C GLU A 159 4.15 -9.82 3.98
N LEU A 160 4.77 -10.84 3.35
CA LEU A 160 4.28 -11.47 2.12
C LEU A 160 3.56 -12.79 2.43
N ASP A 161 2.24 -12.76 2.56
CA ASP A 161 1.41 -13.91 2.98
C ASP A 161 1.57 -15.18 2.13
N ASN A 162 1.91 -15.06 0.84
CA ASN A 162 1.93 -16.17 -0.11
C ASN A 162 3.31 -16.48 -0.72
N VAL A 163 4.39 -15.95 -0.15
CA VAL A 163 5.75 -16.11 -0.73
C VAL A 163 6.15 -17.58 -0.90
N PHE A 164 5.80 -18.45 0.05
CA PHE A 164 6.12 -19.87 0.01
C PHE A 164 5.30 -20.67 -1.01
N LYS A 165 4.13 -20.17 -1.42
CA LYS A 165 3.29 -20.82 -2.44
C LYS A 165 3.71 -20.48 -3.87
N ILE A 166 4.39 -19.35 -4.05
CA ILE A 166 4.81 -18.84 -5.36
C ILE A 166 6.03 -19.61 -5.89
N ASN A 167 6.79 -20.26 -5.00
CA ASN A 167 7.93 -21.08 -5.42
C ASN A 167 7.52 -22.55 -5.53
N PRO A 168 7.20 -23.06 -6.74
CA PRO A 168 6.83 -24.47 -6.92
C PRO A 168 7.98 -25.44 -6.60
N ASP A 169 9.21 -24.94 -6.46
CA ASP A 169 10.38 -25.75 -6.10
C ASP A 169 10.57 -25.87 -4.57
N ILE A 170 9.76 -25.16 -3.76
CA ILE A 170 9.73 -25.36 -2.30
C ILE A 170 8.61 -26.38 -2.03
N PRO A 171 8.95 -27.63 -1.67
CA PRO A 171 7.94 -28.64 -1.42
C PRO A 171 7.10 -28.22 -0.20
N ASP A 172 5.80 -28.53 -0.23
CA ASP A 172 4.94 -28.27 0.93
C ASP A 172 5.45 -29.06 2.17
N GLU A 173 5.04 -28.69 3.39
CA GLU A 173 5.54 -29.38 4.60
C GLU A 173 5.24 -30.90 4.58
N ARG A 174 4.18 -31.33 3.90
CA ARG A 174 3.82 -32.74 3.74
C ARG A 174 4.74 -33.42 2.72
N GLU A 175 5.00 -32.78 1.58
CA GLU A 175 5.95 -33.23 0.56
C GLU A 175 7.38 -33.32 1.11
N LEU A 176 7.80 -32.35 1.94
CA LEU A 176 9.08 -32.39 2.65
C LEU A 176 9.14 -33.57 3.64
N ARG A 177 8.05 -33.82 4.39
CA ARG A 177 7.98 -34.95 5.34
C ARG A 177 7.96 -36.30 4.64
N GLU A 178 7.36 -36.40 3.45
CA GLU A 178 7.38 -37.62 2.63
C GLU A 178 8.77 -37.83 2.02
N TRP A 179 9.36 -36.80 1.43
CA TRP A 179 10.71 -36.85 0.90
C TRP A 179 11.75 -37.25 1.95
N LEU A 180 11.65 -36.73 3.19
CA LEU A 180 12.54 -37.10 4.29
C LEU A 180 12.39 -38.57 4.73
N LYS A 181 11.21 -39.17 4.57
CA LYS A 181 10.98 -40.60 4.84
C LYS A 181 11.59 -41.49 3.76
N ASP A 182 11.53 -41.05 2.51
CA ASP A 182 12.04 -41.80 1.37
C ASP A 182 13.58 -41.75 1.23
N ASN A 183 14.23 -40.83 1.96
CA ASN A 183 15.67 -40.58 1.90
C ASN A 183 16.40 -40.77 3.26
N GLN A 184 15.81 -41.54 4.19
CA GLN A 184 16.45 -42.06 5.41
C GLN A 184 16.59 -43.59 5.34
#